data_AF-A0AAD5AQT2-F1
#
_entry.id   AF-A0AAD5AQT2-F1
#
_cell.length_a   1.000
_cell.length_b   1.000
_cell.length_c   1.000
_cell.angle_alpha   90.00
_cell.angle_beta   90.00
_cell.angle_gamma   90.00
#
_symmetry.space_group_name_H-M   'P 1'
#
loop_
_entity.id
_entity.type
_entity.pdbx_description
1 polymer ?
#
loop_
_entity_poly.entity_id
_entity_poly.type
_entity_poly.pdbx_seq_one_letter_code
_entity_poly.pdbx_strand_id
1 'polypeptide(L)'
;MAEVILADLVHPNCPGYSQCVETRVNKLLSALGSGTSEPVYLIVQQHAGCSEEITESSLLEKCAGLNRRVHVLTGSSSVAALYAFKRAADQLTVTRVHVMTCSARRAELQECEQQLFTELYTFTYSSVLDCKSCPFAQITNCSQFTQHTQFKEQINDFLQRLPALRGEITLLKSSLIPDCFAHGFTTRTGGISYINTLGSLNLFSSSRRRDSRAVVAENLRRLGQYAGFQPHHFHLSKVNHANDVWVMNKPEPESYDGIVTNQPGVVIAAPGADCMPLLFADTVKKVIGVAHAGWKGTLMGVAMATVNAMVREFGSELANVVAVIGPSVGPCCFILEQNSARKFQTIHPDCVRDMESPMPYVDIRLATRTLLEKGGLLPENIQDNTVTNRPNITLCTSCHPDSFFSHVRDGLNFGTQIGFLWIKEPH
;
A
#
# COMPACT_ATOMS: atom_id res chain seq x y z
N MET A 1 3.06 9.33 -23.67
CA MET A 1 3.53 8.91 -22.33
C MET A 1 4.41 10.02 -21.81
N ALA A 2 4.20 10.48 -20.58
CA ALA A 2 5.02 11.54 -20.01
C ALA A 2 6.41 10.99 -19.66
N GLU A 3 7.44 11.59 -20.24
CA GLU A 3 8.85 11.23 -20.08
C GLU A 3 9.61 12.39 -19.43
N VAL A 4 10.53 12.07 -18.52
CA VAL A 4 11.37 13.05 -17.81
C VAL A 4 12.80 12.55 -17.75
N ILE A 5 13.73 13.50 -17.60
CA ILE A 5 15.14 13.22 -17.36
C ILE A 5 15.44 13.46 -15.88
N LEU A 6 16.07 12.49 -15.23
CA LEU A 6 16.60 12.61 -13.87
C LEU A 6 18.13 12.64 -13.93
N ALA A 7 18.72 13.80 -13.71
CA ALA A 7 20.17 13.97 -13.67
C ALA A 7 20.69 13.95 -12.22
N ASP A 8 21.49 12.94 -11.89
CA ASP A 8 22.11 12.79 -10.56
C ASP A 8 23.46 13.49 -10.51
N LEU A 9 23.49 14.72 -9.98
CA LEU A 9 24.70 15.50 -9.80
C LEU A 9 25.41 15.20 -8.47
N VAL A 10 24.86 14.29 -7.65
CA VAL A 10 25.39 13.99 -6.31
C VAL A 10 26.78 13.37 -6.39
N HIS A 11 27.72 13.95 -5.64
CA HIS A 11 29.06 13.42 -5.47
C HIS A 11 29.47 13.48 -3.99
N PRO A 12 29.17 12.43 -3.20
CA PRO A 12 29.48 12.43 -1.77
C PRO A 12 30.98 12.51 -1.55
N ASN A 13 31.40 13.20 -0.48
CA ASN A 13 32.78 13.28 -0.02
C ASN A 13 33.77 13.88 -1.04
N CYS A 14 33.29 14.71 -1.96
CA CYS A 14 34.14 15.42 -2.91
C CYS A 14 34.71 16.71 -2.28
N PRO A 15 36.04 16.85 -2.12
CA PRO A 15 36.66 18.07 -1.57
C PRO A 15 36.57 19.28 -2.51
N GLY A 16 36.35 19.06 -3.81
CA GLY A 16 36.10 20.10 -4.82
C GLY A 16 34.68 20.02 -5.38
N TYR A 17 33.69 19.94 -4.49
CA TYR A 17 32.31 19.59 -4.85
C TYR A 17 31.69 20.54 -5.88
N SER A 18 31.82 21.85 -5.69
CA SER A 18 31.34 22.89 -6.61
C SER A 18 31.87 22.68 -8.03
N GLN A 19 33.20 22.59 -8.18
CA GLN A 19 33.86 22.35 -9.46
C GLN A 19 33.42 21.03 -10.11
N CYS A 20 33.17 20.00 -9.30
CA CYS A 20 32.69 18.72 -9.80
C CYS A 20 31.24 18.81 -10.31
N VAL A 21 30.36 19.48 -9.56
CA VAL A 21 28.98 19.71 -9.99
C VAL A 21 28.96 20.53 -11.28
N GLU A 22 29.77 21.58 -11.40
CA GLU A 22 29.90 22.34 -12.65
C GLU A 22 30.35 21.44 -13.81
N THR A 23 31.35 20.59 -13.59
CA THR A 23 31.83 19.63 -14.59
C THR A 23 30.72 18.67 -15.02
N ARG A 24 29.88 18.20 -14.08
CA ARG A 24 28.75 17.33 -14.37
C ARG A 24 27.62 18.06 -15.10
N VAL A 25 27.34 19.31 -14.76
CA VAL A 25 26.39 20.15 -15.50
C VAL A 25 26.85 20.33 -16.95
N ASN A 26 28.12 20.64 -17.19
CA ASN A 26 28.64 20.77 -18.56
C ASN A 26 28.52 19.46 -19.36
N LYS A 27 28.77 18.30 -18.72
CA LYS A 27 28.58 16.98 -19.34
C LYS A 27 27.12 16.69 -19.63
N LEU A 28 26.22 17.02 -18.69
CA LEU A 28 24.78 16.90 -18.87
C LEU A 28 24.33 17.71 -20.09
N LEU A 29 24.71 18.98 -20.18
CA LEU A 29 24.38 19.85 -21.31
C LEU A 29 24.95 19.31 -22.63
N SER A 30 26.20 18.85 -22.63
CA SER A 30 26.80 18.23 -23.82
C SER A 30 26.08 16.96 -24.25
N ALA A 31 25.59 16.15 -23.32
CA ALA A 31 24.88 14.91 -23.62
C ALA A 31 23.43 15.17 -24.08
N LEU A 32 22.79 16.22 -23.59
CA LEU A 32 21.43 16.63 -23.99
C LEU A 32 21.41 17.44 -25.31
N GLY A 33 22.53 18.04 -25.71
CA GLY A 33 22.63 18.81 -26.95
C GLY A 33 21.90 20.15 -26.91
N SER A 34 21.40 20.62 -28.06
CA SER A 34 20.80 21.96 -28.25
C SER A 34 19.39 22.15 -27.62
N GLY A 35 19.00 21.28 -26.69
CA GLY A 35 17.74 21.34 -25.96
C GLY A 35 17.03 19.99 -25.91
N THR A 36 16.36 19.72 -24.79
CA THR A 36 15.45 18.58 -24.59
C THR A 36 14.01 19.11 -24.49
N SER A 37 13.05 18.33 -24.99
CA SER A 37 11.63 18.67 -24.88
C SER A 37 11.05 18.21 -23.55
N GLU A 38 11.77 17.32 -22.86
CA GLU A 38 11.41 16.65 -21.63
C GLU A 38 11.82 17.51 -20.41
N PRO A 39 11.02 17.52 -19.32
CA PRO A 39 11.44 18.13 -18.07
C PRO A 39 12.70 17.47 -17.50
N VAL A 40 13.63 18.27 -17.00
CA VAL A 40 14.90 17.82 -16.40
C VAL A 40 14.88 18.08 -14.90
N TYR A 41 15.03 17.02 -14.11
CA TYR A 41 15.15 17.07 -12.66
C TYR A 41 16.61 16.88 -12.27
N LEU A 42 17.21 17.89 -11.64
CA LEU A 42 18.59 17.84 -11.14
C LEU A 42 18.57 17.44 -9.67
N ILE A 43 19.14 16.29 -9.32
CA ILE A 43 19.36 15.92 -7.92
C ILE A 43 20.71 16.47 -7.48
N VAL A 44 20.69 17.26 -6.40
CA VAL A 44 21.88 17.83 -5.78
C VAL A 44 21.80 17.63 -4.28
N GLN A 45 22.92 17.25 -3.66
CA GLN A 45 23.03 17.08 -2.22
C GLN A 45 24.12 18.00 -1.69
N GLN A 46 23.81 18.90 -0.76
CA GLN A 46 24.86 19.61 -0.03
C GLN A 46 25.37 18.72 1.10
N HIS A 47 26.69 18.66 1.31
CA HIS A 47 27.30 17.95 2.44
C HIS A 47 28.01 18.90 3.40
N ALA A 48 27.97 18.55 4.68
CA ALA A 48 28.63 19.30 5.74
C ALA A 48 30.14 19.38 5.46
N GLY A 49 30.70 20.60 5.43
CA GLY A 49 32.13 20.85 5.17
C GLY A 49 32.46 21.45 3.81
N CYS A 50 31.48 21.62 2.91
CA CYS A 50 31.69 22.42 1.69
C CYS A 50 31.48 23.91 2.02
N SER A 51 32.52 24.73 1.85
CA SER A 51 32.46 26.19 2.07
C SER A 51 31.72 26.94 0.95
N GLU A 52 31.57 26.32 -0.22
CA GLU A 52 30.89 26.89 -1.38
C GLU A 52 29.47 26.34 -1.48
N GLU A 53 28.48 27.22 -1.33
CA GLU A 53 27.07 26.88 -1.39
C GLU A 53 26.60 26.83 -2.85
N ILE A 54 26.26 25.63 -3.34
CA ILE A 54 25.60 25.49 -4.64
C ILE A 54 24.13 25.87 -4.47
N THR A 55 23.75 27.01 -5.03
CA THR A 55 22.38 27.51 -4.98
C THR A 55 21.56 27.01 -6.17
N GLU A 56 20.25 26.88 -5.96
CA GLU A 56 19.30 26.58 -7.03
C GLU A 56 19.41 27.59 -8.19
N SER A 57 19.48 28.88 -7.87
CA SER A 57 19.61 29.96 -8.88
C SER A 57 20.84 29.77 -9.76
N SER A 58 22.01 29.44 -9.18
CA SER A 58 23.23 29.21 -9.95
C SER A 58 23.11 28.04 -10.93
N LEU A 59 22.46 26.96 -10.52
CA LEU A 59 22.22 25.80 -11.39
C LEU A 59 21.21 26.10 -12.50
N LEU A 60 20.15 26.84 -12.18
CA LEU A 60 19.16 27.27 -13.16
C LEU A 60 19.76 28.20 -14.22
N GLU A 61 20.63 29.13 -13.83
CA GLU A 61 21.37 29.99 -14.75
C GLU A 61 22.27 29.19 -15.70
N LYS A 62 23.06 28.25 -15.17
CA LYS A 62 23.91 27.38 -15.99
C LYS A 62 23.10 26.49 -16.94
N CYS A 63 21.90 26.11 -16.53
CA CYS A 63 20.99 25.29 -17.33
C CYS A 63 19.98 26.11 -18.15
N ALA A 64 20.15 27.42 -18.28
CA ALA A 64 19.20 28.30 -18.97
C ALA A 64 18.94 27.91 -20.44
N GLY A 65 19.90 27.24 -21.09
CA GLY A 65 19.77 26.70 -22.45
C GLY A 65 18.77 25.54 -22.60
N LEU A 66 18.30 24.92 -21.50
CA LEU A 66 17.38 23.77 -21.52
C LEU A 66 15.89 24.17 -21.55
N ASN A 67 15.52 25.25 -22.25
CA ASN A 67 14.13 25.68 -22.45
C ASN A 67 13.27 25.80 -21.16
N ARG A 68 13.88 26.20 -20.03
CA ARG A 68 13.21 26.54 -18.75
C ARG A 68 12.36 25.45 -18.09
N ARG A 69 12.53 24.17 -18.43
CA ARG A 69 11.89 23.04 -17.74
C ARG A 69 12.88 22.26 -16.87
N VAL A 70 13.66 23.01 -16.10
CA VAL A 70 14.67 22.47 -15.17
C VAL A 70 14.15 22.64 -13.75
N HIS A 71 14.14 21.55 -12.99
CA HIS A 71 13.74 21.51 -11.59
C HIS A 71 14.92 21.06 -10.76
N VAL A 72 15.34 21.86 -9.79
CA VAL A 72 16.41 21.47 -8.86
C VAL A 72 15.78 20.82 -7.64
N LEU A 73 16.16 19.59 -7.36
CA LEU A 73 15.74 18.84 -6.19
C LEU A 73 16.89 18.80 -5.20
N THR A 74 16.80 19.65 -4.18
CA THR A 74 17.69 19.64 -3.01
C THR A 74 17.03 18.87 -1.87
N GLY A 75 17.83 18.13 -1.12
CA GLY A 75 17.37 17.39 0.04
C GLY A 75 18.49 17.19 1.06
N SER A 76 18.12 16.93 2.31
CA SER A 76 19.08 16.61 3.38
C SER A 76 19.85 15.30 3.13
N SER A 77 19.41 14.50 2.16
CA SER A 77 20.08 13.28 1.70
C SER A 77 19.66 12.95 0.26
N SER A 78 20.41 12.06 -0.39
CA SER A 78 20.04 11.47 -1.69
C SER A 78 18.64 10.87 -1.68
N VAL A 79 18.28 10.12 -0.62
CA VAL A 79 16.95 9.51 -0.49
C VAL A 79 15.85 10.57 -0.45
N ALA A 80 16.05 11.66 0.31
CA ALA A 80 15.07 12.74 0.40
C ALA A 80 14.81 13.40 -0.96
N ALA A 81 15.86 13.68 -1.73
CA ALA A 81 15.73 14.26 -3.07
C ALA A 81 15.08 13.29 -4.07
N LEU A 82 15.40 11.99 -4.00
CA LEU A 82 14.77 10.96 -4.82
C LEU A 82 13.29 10.76 -4.47
N TYR A 83 12.93 10.84 -3.19
CA TYR A 83 11.54 10.80 -2.76
C TYR A 83 10.78 12.05 -3.23
N ALA A 84 11.40 13.24 -3.20
CA ALA A 84 10.83 14.44 -3.78
C ALA A 84 10.62 14.30 -5.29
N PHE A 85 11.57 13.69 -6.00
CA PHE A 85 11.41 13.34 -7.41
C PHE A 85 10.23 12.39 -7.64
N LYS A 86 10.12 11.30 -6.86
CA LYS A 86 9.01 10.35 -6.94
C LYS A 86 7.65 11.06 -6.80
N ARG A 87 7.52 11.98 -5.83
CA ARG A 87 6.31 12.79 -5.63
C ARG A 87 5.99 13.65 -6.85
N ALA A 88 6.97 14.34 -7.41
CA ALA A 88 6.79 15.14 -8.63
C ALA A 88 6.40 14.26 -9.82
N ALA A 89 7.05 13.10 -9.98
CA ALA A 89 6.78 12.15 -11.06
C ALA A 89 5.36 11.57 -10.98
N ASP A 90 4.84 11.30 -9.78
CA ASP A 90 3.42 10.92 -9.60
C ASP A 90 2.45 12.01 -10.02
N GLN A 91 2.71 13.25 -9.57
CA GLN A 91 1.84 14.40 -9.86
C GLN A 91 1.75 14.68 -11.36
N LEU A 92 2.86 14.50 -12.08
CA LEU A 92 2.93 14.65 -13.53
C LEU A 92 2.53 13.40 -14.30
N THR A 93 2.10 12.33 -13.62
CA THR A 93 1.72 11.04 -14.22
C THR A 93 2.81 10.44 -15.12
N VAL A 94 4.07 10.68 -14.79
CA VAL A 94 5.24 10.15 -15.51
C VAL A 94 5.17 8.63 -15.57
N THR A 95 5.56 8.08 -16.72
CA THR A 95 5.70 6.63 -16.93
C THR A 95 7.10 6.25 -17.41
N ARG A 96 7.90 7.21 -17.89
CA ARG A 96 9.27 6.96 -18.37
C ARG A 96 10.25 7.92 -17.70
N VAL A 97 11.33 7.37 -17.16
CA VAL A 97 12.40 8.14 -16.52
C VAL A 97 13.72 7.78 -17.19
N HIS A 98 14.37 8.77 -17.79
CA HIS A 98 15.74 8.64 -18.27
C HIS A 98 16.70 9.14 -17.21
N VAL A 99 17.47 8.25 -16.61
CA VAL A 99 18.44 8.57 -15.55
C VAL A 99 19.80 8.83 -16.15
N MET A 100 20.34 10.02 -15.93
CA MET A 100 21.71 10.40 -16.28
C MET A 100 22.52 10.52 -15.00
N THR A 101 23.49 9.64 -14.79
CA THR A 101 24.25 9.53 -13.54
C THR A 101 25.73 9.20 -13.80
N CYS A 102 26.53 9.05 -12.76
CA CYS A 102 27.86 8.44 -12.85
C CYS A 102 27.78 6.93 -12.56
N SER A 103 28.76 6.15 -13.01
CA SER A 103 28.80 4.70 -12.79
C SER A 103 28.75 4.32 -11.31
N ALA A 104 29.40 5.11 -10.44
CA ALA A 104 29.43 4.85 -9.00
C ALA A 104 28.06 4.98 -8.30
N ARG A 105 27.13 5.77 -8.85
CA ARG A 105 25.80 6.04 -8.25
C ARG A 105 24.68 5.19 -8.81
N ARG A 106 24.94 4.48 -9.91
CA ARG A 106 23.93 3.69 -10.63
C ARG A 106 23.26 2.65 -9.73
N ALA A 107 24.05 1.93 -8.94
CA ALA A 107 23.56 0.90 -8.02
C ALA A 107 22.55 1.43 -6.99
N GLU A 108 22.85 2.56 -6.35
CA GLU A 108 21.97 3.20 -5.35
C GLU A 108 20.67 3.72 -5.99
N LEU A 109 20.75 4.29 -7.20
CA LEU A 109 19.57 4.73 -7.95
C LEU A 109 18.69 3.57 -8.41
N GLN A 110 19.27 2.41 -8.74
CA GLN A 110 18.52 1.20 -9.07
C GLN A 110 17.84 0.61 -7.83
N GLU A 111 18.48 0.67 -6.65
CA GLU A 111 17.80 0.30 -5.39
C GLU A 111 16.63 1.25 -5.10
N CYS A 112 16.81 2.55 -5.32
CA CYS A 112 15.71 3.52 -5.21
C CYS A 112 14.56 3.21 -6.16
N GLU A 113 14.85 2.89 -7.42
CA GLU A 113 13.84 2.44 -8.39
C GLU A 113 13.05 1.26 -7.82
N GLN A 114 13.74 0.22 -7.35
CA GLN A 114 13.10 -1.00 -6.84
C GLN A 114 12.24 -0.76 -5.59
N GLN A 115 12.66 0.13 -4.68
CA GLN A 115 11.95 0.37 -3.42
C GLN A 115 10.82 1.42 -3.54
N LEU A 116 11.06 2.49 -4.30
CA LEU A 116 10.18 3.66 -4.34
C LEU A 116 9.32 3.75 -5.59
N PHE A 117 9.56 2.96 -6.63
CA PHE A 117 8.75 2.96 -7.86
C PHE A 117 8.04 1.62 -8.06
N THR A 118 7.04 1.62 -8.94
CA THR A 118 6.30 0.41 -9.34
C THR A 118 6.46 0.18 -10.84
N GLU A 119 5.94 -0.93 -11.35
CA GLU A 119 6.00 -1.30 -12.77
C GLU A 119 5.26 -0.33 -13.71
N LEU A 120 4.53 0.65 -13.17
CA LEU A 120 4.00 1.77 -13.94
C LEU A 120 5.07 2.73 -14.47
N TYR A 121 6.31 2.57 -14.02
CA TYR A 121 7.47 3.32 -14.47
C TYR A 121 8.42 2.43 -15.25
N THR A 122 9.04 2.99 -16.28
CA THR A 122 10.16 2.39 -16.99
C THR A 122 11.37 3.29 -16.84
N PHE A 123 12.46 2.74 -16.33
CA PHE A 123 13.73 3.45 -16.19
C PHE A 123 14.71 3.04 -17.28
N THR A 124 15.46 4.02 -17.77
CA THR A 124 16.64 3.82 -18.61
C THR A 124 17.81 4.58 -18.00
N TYR A 125 19.05 4.10 -18.20
CA TYR A 125 20.21 4.63 -17.50
C TYR A 125 21.37 4.92 -18.44
N SER A 126 21.91 6.14 -18.34
CA SER A 126 23.11 6.61 -19.04
C SER A 126 24.18 7.05 -18.03
N SER A 127 25.36 6.42 -18.09
CA SER A 127 26.52 6.79 -17.26
C SER A 127 27.38 7.82 -17.98
N VAL A 128 26.92 9.07 -18.01
CA VAL A 128 27.56 10.18 -18.76
C VAL A 128 28.18 11.24 -17.84
N LEU A 129 28.00 11.10 -16.53
CA LEU A 129 28.43 12.09 -15.53
C LEU A 129 29.69 11.67 -14.76
N ASP A 130 30.40 10.64 -15.20
CA ASP A 130 31.65 10.20 -14.57
C ASP A 130 32.73 11.28 -14.61
N CYS A 131 33.38 11.56 -13.48
CA CYS A 131 34.42 12.58 -13.39
C CYS A 131 35.80 11.94 -13.27
N LYS A 132 36.59 11.92 -14.36
CA LYS A 132 37.96 11.35 -14.37
C LYS A 132 39.00 12.23 -13.65
N SER A 133 38.72 13.51 -13.49
CA SER A 133 39.64 14.52 -12.92
C SER A 133 39.41 14.78 -11.43
N CYS A 134 38.41 14.15 -10.80
CA CYS A 134 38.17 14.29 -9.37
C CYS A 134 39.22 13.47 -8.59
N PRO A 135 39.87 14.03 -7.54
CA PRO A 135 40.82 13.30 -6.70
C PRO A 135 40.24 11.97 -6.17
N PHE A 136 38.93 11.94 -5.90
CA PHE A 136 38.23 10.77 -5.40
C PHE A 136 37.98 9.69 -6.48
N ALA A 137 37.92 10.07 -7.76
CA ALA A 137 37.79 9.10 -8.85
C ALA A 137 39.08 8.28 -9.05
N GLN A 138 40.24 8.84 -8.66
CA GLN A 138 41.54 8.17 -8.69
C GLN A 138 41.79 7.22 -7.50
N ILE A 139 40.96 7.27 -6.45
CA ILE A 139 41.08 6.42 -5.24
C ILE A 139 40.42 5.04 -5.45
N THR A 140 39.84 4.78 -6.61
CA THR A 140 39.02 3.59 -6.83
C THR A 140 39.82 2.28 -6.92
N ASN A 141 40.03 1.65 -5.76
CA ASN A 141 39.43 0.33 -5.56
C ASN A 141 37.95 0.56 -5.24
N CYS A 142 37.13 0.70 -6.29
CA CYS A 142 35.67 0.81 -6.21
C CYS A 142 35.03 -0.54 -5.81
N SER A 143 35.63 -1.24 -4.85
CA SER A 143 35.32 -2.60 -4.41
C SER A 143 35.06 -2.70 -2.90
N GLN A 144 35.16 -1.60 -2.15
CA GLN A 144 34.95 -1.59 -0.69
C GLN A 144 33.66 -0.89 -0.23
N PHE A 145 32.67 -0.76 -1.11
CA PHE A 145 31.34 -0.35 -0.69
C PHE A 145 30.38 -1.54 -0.75
N THR A 146 30.33 -2.26 0.37
CA THR A 146 29.22 -3.12 0.80
C THR A 146 27.95 -2.28 1.01
N GLN A 147 27.46 -1.61 -0.04
CA GLN A 147 26.55 -0.45 0.03
C GLN A 147 25.07 -0.75 -0.25
N HIS A 148 24.76 -1.85 -0.92
CA HIS A 148 23.37 -2.14 -1.32
C HIS A 148 22.43 -2.29 -0.12
N THR A 149 22.85 -3.03 0.91
CA THR A 149 22.08 -3.20 2.16
C THR A 149 21.93 -1.87 2.89
N GLN A 150 22.99 -1.05 2.90
CA GLN A 150 23.00 0.23 3.60
C GLN A 150 22.05 1.28 2.97
N PHE A 151 21.87 1.28 1.64
CA PHE A 151 20.99 2.26 0.99
C PHE A 151 19.51 1.93 1.17
N LYS A 152 19.14 0.65 1.15
CA LYS A 152 17.76 0.21 1.49
C LYS A 152 17.39 0.58 2.92
N GLU A 153 18.31 0.41 3.86
CA GLU A 153 18.14 0.86 5.25
C GLU A 153 17.94 2.38 5.34
N GLN A 154 18.73 3.18 4.61
CA GLN A 154 18.53 4.63 4.54
C GLN A 154 17.14 5.03 3.99
N ILE A 155 16.61 4.29 3.01
CA ILE A 155 15.25 4.49 2.50
C ILE A 155 14.23 4.23 3.61
N ASN A 156 14.35 3.10 4.31
CA ASN A 156 13.45 2.74 5.40
C ASN A 156 13.50 3.79 6.53
N ASP A 157 14.70 4.19 6.96
CA ASP A 157 14.91 5.20 8.01
C ASP A 157 14.35 6.57 7.62
N PHE A 158 14.45 6.93 6.34
CA PHE A 158 13.84 8.15 5.83
C PHE A 158 12.30 8.07 5.88
N LEU A 159 11.71 6.98 5.38
CA LEU A 159 10.25 6.79 5.38
C LEU A 159 9.67 6.74 6.80
N GLN A 160 10.37 6.11 7.75
CA GLN A 160 9.99 6.07 9.16
C GLN A 160 9.90 7.44 9.82
N ARG A 161 10.74 8.40 9.37
CA ARG A 161 10.76 9.77 9.89
C ARG A 161 9.70 10.69 9.27
N LEU A 162 9.00 10.25 8.20
CA LEU A 162 7.95 11.06 7.59
C LEU A 162 6.79 11.24 8.59
N PRO A 163 6.16 12.42 8.65
CA PRO A 163 5.01 12.62 9.52
C PRO A 163 3.83 11.75 9.06
N ALA A 164 3.02 11.30 10.01
CA ALA A 164 1.73 10.68 9.68
C ALA A 164 0.83 11.70 8.96
N LEU A 165 0.13 11.24 7.93
CA LEU A 165 -0.83 12.03 7.19
C LEU A 165 -2.24 11.71 7.68
N ARG A 166 -3.15 12.69 7.60
CA ARG A 166 -4.56 12.57 8.00
C ARG A 166 -4.78 12.16 9.46
N GLY A 167 -3.89 12.55 10.37
CA GLY A 167 -4.00 12.28 11.81
C GLY A 167 -3.40 10.95 12.22
N GLU A 168 -3.87 10.40 13.35
CA GLU A 168 -3.40 9.14 13.92
C GLU A 168 -4.08 7.92 13.28
N ILE A 169 -3.47 6.75 13.49
CA ILE A 169 -4.09 5.47 13.11
C ILE A 169 -5.39 5.30 13.90
N THR A 170 -6.48 4.98 13.19
CA THR A 170 -7.77 4.67 13.79
C THR A 170 -8.18 3.24 13.43
N LEU A 171 -8.64 2.49 14.44
CA LEU A 171 -9.13 1.14 14.30
C LEU A 171 -10.59 1.07 14.76
N LEU A 172 -11.44 0.46 13.94
CA LEU A 172 -12.76 0.04 14.38
C LEU A 172 -12.68 -1.35 15.00
N LYS A 173 -13.19 -1.50 16.21
CA LYS A 173 -13.17 -2.77 16.97
C LYS A 173 -14.58 -3.23 17.29
N SER A 174 -14.77 -4.54 17.17
CA SER A 174 -15.98 -5.24 17.59
C SER A 174 -15.91 -5.62 19.07
N SER A 175 -17.05 -5.56 19.76
CA SER A 175 -17.21 -6.07 21.13
C SER A 175 -17.52 -7.58 21.20
N LEU A 176 -17.71 -8.25 20.06
CA LEU A 176 -17.88 -9.71 20.01
C LEU A 176 -16.58 -10.50 20.12
N ILE A 177 -15.47 -9.88 19.72
CA ILE A 177 -14.17 -10.55 19.74
C ILE A 177 -13.53 -10.28 21.11
N PRO A 178 -13.33 -11.30 21.96
CA PRO A 178 -12.83 -11.12 23.32
C PRO A 178 -11.34 -10.79 23.35
N ASP A 179 -10.89 -10.26 24.49
CA ASP A 179 -9.54 -9.70 24.67
C ASP A 179 -8.38 -10.71 24.57
N CYS A 180 -8.65 -12.01 24.58
CA CYS A 180 -7.62 -13.02 24.24
C CYS A 180 -7.19 -12.95 22.76
N PHE A 181 -7.95 -12.24 21.93
CA PHE A 181 -7.58 -11.88 20.57
C PHE A 181 -7.27 -10.39 20.49
N ALA A 182 -6.56 -9.99 19.44
CA ALA A 182 -6.50 -8.59 19.02
C ALA A 182 -6.90 -8.48 17.56
N HIS A 183 -7.66 -7.42 17.26
CA HIS A 183 -8.29 -7.21 15.98
C HIS A 183 -8.51 -5.73 15.70
N GLY A 184 -8.84 -5.45 14.45
CA GLY A 184 -9.36 -4.16 14.04
C GLY A 184 -9.64 -4.12 12.55
N PHE A 185 -10.49 -3.18 12.17
CA PHE A 185 -10.60 -2.71 10.80
C PHE A 185 -9.91 -1.36 10.70
N THR A 186 -8.94 -1.25 9.79
CA THR A 186 -8.18 -0.01 9.62
C THR A 186 -9.03 1.03 8.88
N THR A 187 -8.87 2.30 9.26
CA THR A 187 -9.25 3.42 8.41
C THR A 187 -8.10 3.78 7.47
N ARG A 188 -8.25 4.86 6.69
CA ARG A 188 -7.20 5.39 5.81
C ARG A 188 -6.26 6.40 6.51
N THR A 189 -6.34 6.60 7.82
CA THR A 189 -5.58 7.63 8.57
C THR A 189 -4.29 7.07 9.20
N GLY A 190 -3.27 7.91 9.41
CA GLY A 190 -2.06 7.53 10.15
C GLY A 190 -0.90 6.97 9.33
N GLY A 191 -1.02 6.88 8.00
CA GLY A 191 0.05 6.40 7.13
C GLY A 191 0.85 7.51 6.45
N ILE A 192 1.67 7.14 5.47
CA ILE A 192 2.58 8.05 4.75
C ILE A 192 2.33 8.13 3.24
N SER A 193 1.39 7.35 2.71
CA SER A 193 1.01 7.42 1.29
C SER A 193 0.42 8.80 0.98
N TYR A 194 1.04 9.55 0.07
CA TYR A 194 0.65 10.94 -0.22
C TYR A 194 -0.26 11.09 -1.44
N ILE A 195 -0.38 10.06 -2.28
CA ILE A 195 -1.25 10.10 -3.47
C ILE A 195 -2.70 10.13 -2.99
N ASN A 196 -3.50 11.12 -3.38
CA ASN A 196 -4.80 11.41 -2.76
C ASN A 196 -5.74 10.18 -2.65
N THR A 197 -5.79 9.34 -3.67
CA THR A 197 -6.65 8.14 -3.68
C THR A 197 -6.04 6.94 -2.95
N LEU A 198 -4.74 6.99 -2.63
CA LEU A 198 -3.99 5.98 -1.87
C LEU A 198 -3.67 6.46 -0.45
N GLY A 199 -3.87 7.75 -0.13
CA GLY A 199 -3.45 8.33 1.14
C GLY A 199 -4.45 8.12 2.27
N SER A 200 -4.05 7.83 3.51
CA SER A 200 -2.66 7.81 4.01
C SER A 200 -2.15 6.42 4.36
N LEU A 201 -2.96 5.58 5.00
CA LEU A 201 -2.59 4.24 5.48
C LEU A 201 -3.00 3.17 4.48
N ASN A 202 -2.43 3.21 3.27
CA ASN A 202 -2.63 2.15 2.31
C ASN A 202 -1.79 0.93 2.67
N LEU A 203 -2.43 -0.24 2.72
CA LEU A 203 -1.83 -1.50 3.18
C LEU A 203 -1.66 -2.51 2.05
N PHE A 204 -1.77 -2.07 0.79
CA PHE A 204 -1.60 -2.93 -0.38
C PHE A 204 -0.85 -2.22 -1.51
N SER A 205 0.15 -2.88 -2.08
CA SER A 205 0.87 -2.44 -3.28
C SER A 205 0.68 -3.46 -4.41
N SER A 206 0.60 -2.98 -5.64
CA SER A 206 0.57 -3.83 -6.84
C SER A 206 1.23 -3.14 -8.03
N SER A 207 1.59 -3.91 -9.05
CA SER A 207 2.16 -3.40 -10.30
C SER A 207 1.25 -2.41 -11.04
N ARG A 208 -0.05 -2.38 -10.72
CA ARG A 208 -1.05 -1.53 -11.36
C ARG A 208 -1.29 -0.22 -10.63
N ARG A 209 -0.66 0.01 -9.47
CA ARG A 209 -0.85 1.22 -8.64
C ARG A 209 0.50 1.91 -8.40
N ARG A 210 0.45 3.19 -8.06
CA ARG A 210 1.66 4.03 -7.92
C ARG A 210 2.28 4.01 -6.52
N ASP A 211 1.60 3.43 -5.53
CA ASP A 211 2.14 3.32 -4.17
C ASP A 211 3.18 2.21 -4.09
N SER A 212 4.38 2.56 -3.62
CA SER A 212 5.51 1.64 -3.65
C SER A 212 5.45 0.60 -2.54
N ARG A 213 6.18 -0.50 -2.73
CA ARG A 213 6.31 -1.55 -1.71
C ARG A 213 6.90 -1.00 -0.42
N ALA A 214 7.90 -0.11 -0.50
CA ALA A 214 8.51 0.48 0.70
C ALA A 214 7.54 1.39 1.48
N VAL A 215 6.73 2.19 0.79
CA VAL A 215 5.72 3.05 1.44
C VAL A 215 4.64 2.21 2.13
N VAL A 216 4.14 1.17 1.45
CA VAL A 216 3.14 0.26 2.03
C VAL A 216 3.73 -0.57 3.18
N ALA A 217 4.98 -0.99 3.09
CA ALA A 217 5.67 -1.69 4.17
C ALA A 217 5.83 -0.81 5.42
N GLU A 218 6.12 0.49 5.25
CA GLU A 218 6.16 1.44 6.36
C GLU A 218 4.77 1.65 6.98
N ASN A 219 3.70 1.76 6.16
CA ASN A 219 2.33 1.80 6.67
C ASN A 219 1.99 0.56 7.51
N LEU A 220 2.38 -0.63 7.05
CA LEU A 220 2.19 -1.87 7.80
C LEU A 220 3.01 -1.88 9.10
N ARG A 221 4.25 -1.37 9.09
CA ARG A 221 5.07 -1.23 10.30
C ARG A 221 4.41 -0.31 11.33
N ARG A 222 3.87 0.83 10.90
CA ARG A 222 3.12 1.76 11.78
C ARG A 222 1.88 1.11 12.36
N LEU A 223 1.13 0.39 11.54
CA LEU A 223 -0.02 -0.39 12.00
C LEU A 223 0.40 -1.43 13.03
N GLY A 224 1.47 -2.19 12.77
CA GLY A 224 2.01 -3.17 13.70
C GLY A 224 2.41 -2.56 15.03
N GLN A 225 3.09 -1.41 15.01
CA GLN A 225 3.45 -0.65 16.20
C GLN A 225 2.22 -0.18 17.00
N TYR A 226 1.19 0.32 16.31
CA TYR A 226 -0.04 0.80 16.94
C TYR A 226 -0.89 -0.34 17.51
N ALA A 227 -0.99 -1.45 16.78
CA ALA A 227 -1.88 -2.56 17.11
C ALA A 227 -1.21 -3.61 18.01
N GLY A 228 0.12 -3.62 18.11
CA GLY A 228 0.89 -4.52 18.98
C GLY A 228 1.32 -5.82 18.31
N PHE A 229 1.64 -5.80 17.01
CA PHE A 229 2.17 -6.95 16.28
C PHE A 229 3.40 -6.62 15.45
N GLN A 230 4.19 -7.64 15.13
CA GLN A 230 5.36 -7.51 14.26
C GLN A 230 5.00 -7.83 12.80
N PRO A 231 5.40 -7.00 11.81
CA PRO A 231 5.04 -7.23 10.41
C PRO A 231 5.47 -8.57 9.80
N HIS A 232 6.49 -9.24 10.35
CA HIS A 232 6.95 -10.54 9.84
C HIS A 232 6.00 -11.71 10.19
N HIS A 233 5.05 -11.51 11.11
CA HIS A 233 3.99 -12.46 11.42
C HIS A 233 2.68 -12.14 10.69
N PHE A 234 2.70 -11.20 9.74
CA PHE A 234 1.51 -10.74 9.03
C PHE A 234 1.27 -11.49 7.72
N HIS A 235 0.06 -12.01 7.55
CA HIS A 235 -0.40 -12.72 6.36
C HIS A 235 -1.69 -12.08 5.83
N LEU A 236 -1.62 -11.53 4.62
CA LEU A 236 -2.77 -10.96 3.90
C LEU A 236 -3.30 -11.96 2.88
N SER A 237 -4.62 -12.07 2.74
CA SER A 237 -5.20 -12.96 1.74
C SER A 237 -4.84 -12.58 0.28
N LYS A 238 -4.52 -13.60 -0.52
CA LYS A 238 -4.15 -13.47 -1.95
C LYS A 238 -5.40 -13.54 -2.82
N VAL A 239 -6.30 -12.59 -2.60
CA VAL A 239 -7.66 -12.50 -3.16
C VAL A 239 -7.73 -12.79 -4.67
N ASN A 240 -8.61 -13.70 -5.07
CA ASN A 240 -9.03 -13.91 -6.47
C ASN A 240 -10.55 -13.69 -6.66
N HIS A 241 -11.26 -13.21 -5.63
CA HIS A 241 -12.70 -13.00 -5.58
C HIS A 241 -13.54 -14.28 -5.73
N ALA A 242 -13.02 -15.42 -5.26
CA ALA A 242 -13.71 -16.70 -5.19
C ALA A 242 -14.07 -17.04 -3.73
N ASN A 243 -13.91 -18.30 -3.33
CA ASN A 243 -14.23 -18.80 -2.00
C ASN A 243 -13.18 -19.74 -1.40
N ASP A 244 -11.97 -19.76 -1.97
CA ASP A 244 -10.88 -20.61 -1.47
C ASP A 244 -10.37 -20.11 -0.12
N VAL A 245 -10.11 -21.05 0.79
CA VAL A 245 -9.63 -20.77 2.14
C VAL A 245 -8.33 -21.52 2.41
N TRP A 246 -7.26 -20.76 2.65
CA TRP A 246 -6.00 -21.33 3.07
C TRP A 246 -6.03 -21.68 4.56
N VAL A 247 -5.71 -22.93 4.86
CA VAL A 247 -5.51 -23.40 6.24
C VAL A 247 -4.03 -23.32 6.54
N MET A 248 -3.65 -22.46 7.47
CA MET A 248 -2.24 -22.29 7.84
C MET A 248 -1.67 -23.63 8.35
N ASN A 249 -0.43 -23.94 7.98
CA ASN A 249 0.24 -25.27 8.04
C ASN A 249 -0.01 -26.22 6.86
N LYS A 250 -0.89 -25.86 5.91
CA LYS A 250 -0.94 -26.52 4.60
C LYS A 250 -0.12 -25.72 3.58
N PRO A 251 0.34 -26.34 2.47
CA PRO A 251 0.98 -25.61 1.39
C PRO A 251 0.13 -24.40 0.98
N GLU A 252 0.75 -23.23 0.92
CA GLU A 252 0.06 -21.98 0.59
C GLU A 252 -0.31 -21.96 -0.90
N PRO A 253 -1.61 -21.80 -1.26
CA PRO A 253 -2.02 -21.65 -2.65
C PRO A 253 -1.53 -20.34 -3.27
N GLU A 254 -1.56 -20.26 -4.60
CA GLU A 254 -1.27 -19.03 -5.33
C GLU A 254 -2.26 -17.90 -5.02
N SER A 255 -3.53 -18.26 -4.80
CA SER A 255 -4.60 -17.33 -4.46
C SER A 255 -5.63 -17.95 -3.54
N TYR A 256 -6.22 -17.14 -2.68
CA TYR A 256 -7.27 -17.51 -1.72
C TYR A 256 -7.91 -16.26 -1.14
N ASP A 257 -9.19 -16.34 -0.79
CA ASP A 257 -9.95 -15.23 -0.23
C ASP A 257 -10.06 -15.31 1.30
N GLY A 258 -9.90 -16.51 1.88
CA GLY A 258 -9.92 -16.73 3.32
C GLY A 258 -8.63 -17.32 3.88
N ILE A 259 -8.34 -17.06 5.15
CA ILE A 259 -7.27 -17.70 5.93
C ILE A 259 -7.87 -18.20 7.23
N VAL A 260 -7.48 -19.39 7.69
CA VAL A 260 -7.78 -19.90 9.04
C VAL A 260 -6.54 -20.43 9.74
N THR A 261 -6.44 -20.20 11.05
CA THR A 261 -5.33 -20.67 11.89
C THR A 261 -5.72 -20.74 13.36
N ASN A 262 -4.99 -21.52 14.14
CA ASN A 262 -5.02 -21.53 15.62
C ASN A 262 -3.67 -21.16 16.24
N GLN A 263 -2.72 -20.64 15.44
CA GLN A 263 -1.38 -20.30 15.89
C GLN A 263 -1.36 -18.97 16.65
N PRO A 264 -0.90 -18.94 17.92
CA PRO A 264 -0.62 -17.70 18.65
C PRO A 264 0.44 -16.84 17.94
N GLY A 265 0.32 -15.52 18.08
CA GLY A 265 1.30 -14.56 17.57
C GLY A 265 1.23 -14.29 16.06
N VAL A 266 0.49 -15.10 15.29
CA VAL A 266 0.31 -14.92 13.84
C VAL A 266 -0.87 -14.00 13.53
N VAL A 267 -0.63 -12.98 12.70
CA VAL A 267 -1.64 -12.03 12.24
C VAL A 267 -2.14 -12.41 10.87
N ILE A 268 -3.44 -12.65 10.76
CA ILE A 268 -4.12 -12.86 9.48
C ILE A 268 -4.99 -11.66 9.15
N ALA A 269 -5.07 -11.30 7.86
CA ALA A 269 -5.84 -10.15 7.40
C ALA A 269 -6.54 -10.39 6.06
N ALA A 270 -7.66 -9.71 5.87
CA ALA A 270 -8.39 -9.63 4.60
C ALA A 270 -8.42 -8.18 4.11
N PRO A 271 -8.08 -7.90 2.84
CA PRO A 271 -8.13 -6.55 2.28
C PRO A 271 -9.55 -6.14 1.93
N GLY A 272 -9.83 -4.84 2.03
CA GLY A 272 -11.12 -4.24 1.68
C GLY A 272 -10.95 -2.81 1.15
N ALA A 273 -11.72 -2.51 0.11
CA ALA A 273 -12.01 -1.16 -0.36
C ALA A 273 -13.31 -1.28 -1.16
N ASP A 274 -14.42 -1.38 -0.42
CA ASP A 274 -15.78 -1.77 -0.82
C ASP A 274 -16.13 -3.25 -0.65
N CYS A 275 -15.26 -4.18 -1.02
CA CYS A 275 -15.46 -5.59 -0.62
C CYS A 275 -15.34 -5.71 0.91
N MET A 276 -16.09 -6.65 1.50
CA MET A 276 -16.15 -6.84 2.95
C MET A 276 -14.90 -7.58 3.46
N PRO A 277 -14.12 -6.99 4.39
CA PRO A 277 -13.27 -7.77 5.27
C PRO A 277 -14.14 -8.40 6.37
N LEU A 278 -14.06 -9.73 6.49
CA LEU A 278 -14.78 -10.50 7.49
C LEU A 278 -13.78 -11.06 8.50
N LEU A 279 -14.12 -10.99 9.80
CA LEU A 279 -13.34 -11.60 10.87
C LEU A 279 -14.18 -12.69 11.56
N PHE A 280 -13.54 -13.82 11.86
CA PHE A 280 -14.15 -14.95 12.54
C PHE A 280 -13.28 -15.38 13.71
N ALA A 281 -13.89 -15.66 14.87
CA ALA A 281 -13.17 -16.18 16.02
C ALA A 281 -14.00 -17.25 16.73
N ASP A 282 -13.42 -18.43 16.94
CA ASP A 282 -13.90 -19.40 17.91
C ASP A 282 -13.36 -19.02 19.29
N THR A 283 -14.25 -18.55 20.15
CA THR A 283 -13.89 -18.01 21.46
C THR A 283 -13.46 -19.08 22.46
N VAL A 284 -13.77 -20.35 22.21
CA VAL A 284 -13.45 -21.49 23.07
C VAL A 284 -12.17 -22.17 22.59
N LYS A 285 -12.12 -22.60 21.33
CA LYS A 285 -10.96 -23.33 20.77
C LYS A 285 -9.80 -22.45 20.33
N LYS A 286 -9.96 -21.12 20.37
CA LYS A 286 -8.96 -20.14 19.94
C LYS A 286 -8.53 -20.40 18.49
N VAL A 287 -9.52 -20.48 17.61
CA VAL A 287 -9.32 -20.57 16.16
C VAL A 287 -9.77 -19.25 15.57
N ILE A 288 -8.99 -18.70 14.65
CA ILE A 288 -9.32 -17.45 13.99
C ILE A 288 -9.42 -17.66 12.48
N GLY A 289 -10.25 -16.85 11.85
CA GLY A 289 -10.40 -16.80 10.41
C GLY A 289 -10.58 -15.37 9.93
N VAL A 290 -10.14 -15.09 8.71
CA VAL A 290 -10.47 -13.86 7.98
C VAL A 290 -10.92 -14.22 6.59
N ALA A 291 -11.78 -13.41 5.99
CA ALA A 291 -12.18 -13.58 4.60
C ALA A 291 -12.38 -12.24 3.89
N HIS A 292 -11.98 -12.19 2.63
CA HIS A 292 -12.38 -11.16 1.69
C HIS A 292 -13.67 -11.59 0.99
N ALA A 293 -14.73 -10.80 1.12
CA ALA A 293 -16.01 -11.07 0.48
C ALA A 293 -16.44 -9.88 -0.40
N GLY A 294 -16.08 -9.96 -1.68
CA GLY A 294 -16.75 -9.18 -2.73
C GLY A 294 -18.06 -9.84 -3.16
N TRP A 295 -18.81 -9.22 -4.07
CA TRP A 295 -20.12 -9.74 -4.51
C TRP A 295 -20.05 -11.17 -5.08
N LYS A 296 -19.01 -11.50 -5.86
CA LYS A 296 -18.80 -12.87 -6.37
C LYS A 296 -18.52 -13.86 -5.25
N GLY A 297 -17.57 -13.54 -4.37
CA GLY A 297 -17.22 -14.38 -3.21
C GLY A 297 -18.40 -14.58 -2.26
N THR A 298 -19.25 -13.56 -2.05
CA THR A 298 -20.50 -13.69 -1.28
C THR A 298 -21.44 -14.71 -1.92
N LEU A 299 -21.68 -14.64 -3.24
CA LEU A 299 -22.52 -15.63 -3.94
C LEU A 299 -21.92 -17.05 -3.91
N MET A 300 -20.59 -17.15 -3.91
CA MET A 300 -19.86 -18.42 -3.78
C MET A 300 -19.75 -18.92 -2.33
N GLY A 301 -20.23 -18.14 -1.35
CA GLY A 301 -20.28 -18.54 0.05
C GLY A 301 -18.95 -18.50 0.80
N VAL A 302 -18.00 -17.62 0.43
CA VAL A 302 -16.67 -17.53 1.08
C VAL A 302 -16.72 -17.39 2.60
N ALA A 303 -17.72 -16.66 3.12
CA ALA A 303 -17.93 -16.49 4.56
C ALA A 303 -18.16 -17.85 5.25
N MET A 304 -19.10 -18.64 4.73
CA MET A 304 -19.37 -19.99 5.25
C MET A 304 -18.26 -20.98 4.90
N ALA A 305 -17.57 -20.84 3.76
CA ALA A 305 -16.40 -21.66 3.45
C ALA A 305 -15.30 -21.49 4.52
N THR A 306 -15.11 -20.27 5.01
CA THR A 306 -14.16 -19.94 6.09
C THR A 306 -14.57 -20.57 7.42
N VAL A 307 -15.84 -20.41 7.82
CA VAL A 307 -16.39 -21.07 9.02
C VAL A 307 -16.26 -22.59 8.92
N ASN A 308 -16.63 -23.18 7.77
CA ASN A 308 -16.54 -24.62 7.54
C ASN A 308 -15.09 -25.12 7.62
N ALA A 309 -14.11 -24.33 7.19
CA ALA A 309 -12.69 -24.66 7.38
C ALA A 309 -12.32 -24.65 8.87
N MET A 310 -12.79 -23.68 9.67
CA MET A 310 -12.59 -23.68 11.12
C MET A 310 -13.17 -24.95 11.77
N VAL A 311 -14.40 -25.31 11.40
CA VAL A 311 -15.09 -26.52 11.90
C VAL A 311 -14.33 -27.78 11.48
N ARG A 312 -14.04 -27.95 10.19
CA ARG A 312 -13.45 -29.17 9.65
C ARG A 312 -12.01 -29.40 10.13
N GLU A 313 -11.21 -28.34 10.21
CA GLU A 313 -9.76 -28.46 10.44
C GLU A 313 -9.37 -28.34 11.92
N PHE A 314 -10.17 -27.61 12.71
CA PHE A 314 -9.87 -27.37 14.13
C PHE A 314 -10.99 -27.83 15.07
N GLY A 315 -12.09 -28.36 14.51
CA GLY A 315 -13.22 -28.85 15.27
C GLY A 315 -14.01 -27.72 15.93
N SER A 316 -13.96 -26.49 15.42
CA SER A 316 -14.78 -25.40 15.94
C SER A 316 -16.26 -25.75 15.96
N GLU A 317 -16.98 -25.24 16.95
CA GLU A 317 -18.44 -25.38 17.04
C GLU A 317 -19.10 -24.07 16.64
N LEU A 318 -20.15 -24.13 15.80
CA LEU A 318 -20.82 -22.94 15.28
C LEU A 318 -21.33 -22.01 16.41
N ALA A 319 -21.76 -22.58 17.54
CA ALA A 319 -22.22 -21.84 18.71
C ALA A 319 -21.13 -20.96 19.35
N ASN A 320 -19.85 -21.31 19.16
CA ASN A 320 -18.71 -20.60 19.74
C ASN A 320 -18.04 -19.63 18.76
N VAL A 321 -18.40 -19.71 17.47
CA VAL A 321 -17.86 -18.85 16.41
C VAL A 321 -18.64 -17.55 16.37
N VAL A 322 -17.91 -16.45 16.55
CA VAL A 322 -18.40 -15.10 16.26
C VAL A 322 -17.94 -14.66 14.88
N ALA A 323 -18.78 -13.90 14.18
CA ALA A 323 -18.49 -13.30 12.88
C ALA A 323 -18.70 -11.79 12.92
N VAL A 324 -17.77 -11.04 12.33
CA VAL A 324 -17.82 -9.59 12.30
C VAL A 324 -17.65 -9.11 10.87
N ILE A 325 -18.65 -8.36 10.38
CA ILE A 325 -18.64 -7.75 9.04
C ILE A 325 -18.06 -6.34 9.14
N GLY A 326 -16.89 -6.12 8.54
CA GLY A 326 -16.21 -4.82 8.58
C GLY A 326 -16.76 -3.77 7.60
N PRO A 327 -16.13 -2.58 7.55
CA PRO A 327 -16.46 -1.54 6.59
C PRO A 327 -16.37 -2.04 5.15
N SER A 328 -17.40 -1.75 4.36
CA SER A 328 -17.56 -2.20 2.97
C SER A 328 -18.45 -1.23 2.21
N VAL A 329 -18.78 -1.45 0.95
CA VAL A 329 -19.82 -0.64 0.29
C VAL A 329 -21.19 -1.07 0.80
N GLY A 330 -22.07 -0.10 1.05
CA GLY A 330 -23.45 -0.35 1.47
C GLY A 330 -24.44 -0.32 0.29
N PRO A 331 -25.69 -0.73 0.52
CA PRO A 331 -26.75 -0.67 -0.50
C PRO A 331 -27.11 0.75 -0.93
N CYS A 332 -26.62 1.77 -0.22
CA CYS A 332 -26.73 3.17 -0.65
C CYS A 332 -25.84 3.52 -1.85
N CYS A 333 -24.79 2.73 -2.13
CA CYS A 333 -23.83 3.03 -3.19
C CYS A 333 -23.53 1.85 -4.12
N PHE A 334 -23.80 0.62 -3.70
CA PHE A 334 -23.45 -0.55 -4.50
C PHE A 334 -24.57 -0.90 -5.47
N ILE A 335 -24.23 -0.89 -6.76
CA ILE A 335 -25.10 -1.28 -7.86
C ILE A 335 -24.46 -2.41 -8.66
N LEU A 336 -25.30 -3.28 -9.21
CA LEU A 336 -24.88 -4.34 -10.14
C LEU A 336 -25.80 -4.35 -11.35
N GLU A 337 -25.35 -4.93 -12.45
CA GLU A 337 -26.25 -5.26 -13.56
C GLU A 337 -27.38 -6.17 -13.08
N GLN A 338 -28.58 -5.94 -13.59
CA GLN A 338 -29.82 -6.62 -13.17
C GLN A 338 -29.69 -8.16 -13.05
N ASN A 339 -29.03 -8.80 -14.01
CA ASN A 339 -28.84 -10.27 -14.00
C ASN A 339 -27.98 -10.76 -12.82
N SER A 340 -26.97 -9.99 -12.43
CA SER A 340 -26.15 -10.29 -11.26
C SER A 340 -26.90 -9.98 -9.97
N ALA A 341 -27.67 -8.88 -9.96
CA ALA A 341 -28.49 -8.48 -8.82
C ALA A 341 -29.57 -9.53 -8.47
N ARG A 342 -30.23 -10.13 -9.46
CA ARG A 342 -31.24 -11.21 -9.26
C ARG A 342 -30.73 -12.37 -8.39
N LYS A 343 -29.43 -12.68 -8.46
CA LYS A 343 -28.82 -13.76 -7.66
C LYS A 343 -28.82 -13.46 -6.16
N PHE A 344 -28.90 -12.19 -5.75
CA PHE A 344 -28.98 -11.80 -4.35
C PHE A 344 -30.43 -11.84 -3.84
N GLN A 345 -31.41 -11.57 -4.71
CA GLN A 345 -32.83 -11.67 -4.36
C GLN A 345 -33.24 -13.11 -3.95
N THR A 346 -32.57 -14.13 -4.51
CA THR A 346 -32.79 -15.54 -4.12
C THR A 346 -32.20 -15.87 -2.75
N ILE A 347 -31.24 -15.08 -2.25
CA ILE A 347 -30.71 -15.21 -0.89
C ILE A 347 -31.70 -14.62 0.11
N HIS A 348 -32.11 -13.37 -0.12
CA HIS A 348 -33.15 -12.67 0.65
C HIS A 348 -33.75 -11.54 -0.20
N PRO A 349 -35.09 -11.34 -0.21
CA PRO A 349 -35.74 -10.35 -1.07
C PRO A 349 -35.20 -8.92 -0.86
N ASP A 350 -34.95 -8.54 0.39
CA ASP A 350 -34.44 -7.20 0.74
C ASP A 350 -32.97 -6.97 0.38
N CYS A 351 -32.26 -7.98 -0.14
CA CYS A 351 -30.89 -7.77 -0.63
C CYS A 351 -30.85 -6.89 -1.88
N VAL A 352 -31.99 -6.66 -2.54
CA VAL A 352 -32.01 -5.87 -3.77
C VAL A 352 -33.14 -4.88 -3.78
N ARG A 353 -32.81 -3.63 -4.10
CA ARG A 353 -33.76 -2.53 -4.25
C ARG A 353 -33.76 -2.07 -5.71
N ASP A 354 -34.95 -1.73 -6.20
CA ASP A 354 -35.18 -1.27 -7.57
C ASP A 354 -34.83 -2.33 -8.63
N MET A 355 -35.32 -3.57 -8.45
CA MET A 355 -35.04 -4.70 -9.35
C MET A 355 -35.34 -4.46 -10.83
N GLU A 356 -36.29 -3.58 -11.14
CA GLU A 356 -36.64 -3.21 -12.52
C GLU A 356 -35.60 -2.28 -13.18
N SER A 357 -34.71 -1.67 -12.40
CA SER A 357 -33.59 -0.88 -12.90
C SER A 357 -32.61 -1.77 -13.69
N PRO A 358 -31.94 -1.25 -14.74
CA PRO A 358 -30.79 -1.95 -15.34
C PRO A 358 -29.63 -2.09 -14.35
N MET A 359 -29.57 -1.20 -13.35
CA MET A 359 -28.54 -1.16 -12.30
C MET A 359 -29.19 -1.11 -10.90
N PRO A 360 -29.77 -2.22 -10.39
CA PRO A 360 -30.36 -2.25 -9.05
C PRO A 360 -29.32 -2.07 -7.95
N TYR A 361 -29.77 -1.56 -6.80
CA TYR A 361 -28.93 -1.46 -5.60
C TYR A 361 -28.88 -2.80 -4.88
N VAL A 362 -27.68 -3.25 -4.49
CA VAL A 362 -27.48 -4.56 -3.88
C VAL A 362 -26.86 -4.44 -2.49
N ASP A 363 -27.45 -5.13 -1.51
CA ASP A 363 -26.92 -5.29 -0.17
C ASP A 363 -26.15 -6.62 -0.02
N ILE A 364 -24.85 -6.58 -0.30
CA ILE A 364 -23.96 -7.74 -0.11
C ILE A 364 -23.75 -8.09 1.38
N ARG A 365 -24.02 -7.15 2.30
CA ARG A 365 -23.85 -7.35 3.75
C ARG A 365 -25.01 -8.17 4.29
N LEU A 366 -26.24 -7.79 3.95
CA LEU A 366 -27.44 -8.56 4.28
C LEU A 366 -27.37 -9.97 3.69
N ALA A 367 -26.91 -10.10 2.45
CA ALA A 367 -26.72 -11.40 1.82
C ALA A 367 -25.71 -12.25 2.61
N THR A 368 -24.57 -11.67 3.00
CA THR A 368 -23.55 -12.37 3.80
C THR A 368 -24.09 -12.79 5.16
N ARG A 369 -24.79 -11.90 5.88
CA ARG A 369 -25.44 -12.23 7.15
C ARG A 369 -26.45 -13.38 6.99
N THR A 370 -27.33 -13.29 6.00
CA THR A 370 -28.34 -14.32 5.72
C THR A 370 -27.70 -15.69 5.46
N LEU A 371 -26.60 -15.72 4.70
CA LEU A 371 -25.88 -16.96 4.41
C LEU A 371 -25.19 -17.55 5.65
N LEU A 372 -24.64 -16.71 6.52
CA LEU A 372 -24.06 -17.14 7.80
C LEU A 372 -25.12 -17.76 8.72
N GLU A 373 -26.27 -17.11 8.87
CA GLU A 373 -27.39 -17.61 9.68
C GLU A 373 -27.95 -18.93 9.12
N LYS A 374 -28.18 -19.00 7.80
CA LYS A 374 -28.58 -20.26 7.13
C LYS A 374 -27.53 -21.37 7.28
N GLY A 375 -26.26 -20.99 7.41
CA GLY A 375 -25.14 -21.88 7.70
C GLY A 375 -25.03 -22.32 9.16
N GLY A 376 -25.90 -21.83 10.04
CA GLY A 376 -26.01 -22.24 11.43
C GLY A 376 -25.27 -21.36 12.45
N LEU A 377 -24.70 -20.21 12.03
CA LEU A 377 -24.23 -19.23 13.00
C LEU A 377 -25.43 -18.59 13.71
N LEU A 378 -25.30 -18.41 15.03
CA LEU A 378 -26.32 -17.75 15.83
C LEU A 378 -26.40 -16.25 15.48
N PRO A 379 -27.60 -15.67 15.32
CA PRO A 379 -27.76 -14.25 15.01
C PRO A 379 -27.02 -13.30 15.98
N GLU A 380 -26.99 -13.62 17.27
CA GLU A 380 -26.30 -12.86 18.32
C GLU A 380 -24.77 -12.85 18.19
N ASN A 381 -24.23 -13.87 17.51
CA ASN A 381 -22.80 -14.05 17.23
C ASN A 381 -22.36 -13.35 15.94
N ILE A 382 -23.27 -12.69 15.21
CA ILE A 382 -22.95 -11.94 14.00
C ILE A 382 -23.07 -10.44 14.31
N GLN A 383 -21.99 -9.69 14.15
CA GLN A 383 -22.01 -8.22 14.22
C GLN A 383 -21.91 -7.61 12.82
N ASP A 384 -22.89 -6.78 12.50
CA ASP A 384 -22.95 -5.94 11.30
C ASP A 384 -23.71 -4.63 11.60
N ASN A 385 -24.21 -3.92 10.58
CA ASN A 385 -24.98 -2.68 10.75
C ASN A 385 -26.44 -2.89 11.22
N THR A 386 -26.93 -4.12 11.32
CA THR A 386 -28.30 -4.40 11.81
C THR A 386 -28.36 -4.48 13.35
N VAL A 387 -27.20 -4.72 13.99
CA VAL A 387 -27.07 -4.81 15.45
C VAL A 387 -26.82 -3.42 16.04
N THR A 388 -27.87 -2.81 16.61
CA THR A 388 -27.85 -1.41 17.07
C THR A 388 -27.42 -1.21 18.54
N ASN A 389 -27.35 -2.29 19.32
CA ASN A 389 -26.88 -2.24 20.72
C ASN A 389 -25.34 -2.30 20.84
N ARG A 390 -24.61 -2.22 19.72
CA ARG A 390 -23.14 -2.25 19.65
C ARG A 390 -22.65 -1.10 18.76
N PRO A 391 -21.37 -0.68 18.86
CA PRO A 391 -20.81 0.29 17.93
C PRO A 391 -20.97 -0.17 16.47
N ASN A 392 -21.46 0.72 15.62
CA ASN A 392 -21.56 0.46 14.19
C ASN A 392 -20.18 0.53 13.56
N ILE A 393 -19.67 -0.63 13.14
CA ILE A 393 -18.36 -0.78 12.49
C ILE A 393 -18.49 -1.19 11.02
N THR A 394 -19.71 -1.38 10.52
CA THR A 394 -20.01 -1.78 9.14
C THR A 394 -20.41 -0.55 8.32
N LEU A 395 -19.58 0.48 8.36
CA LEU A 395 -19.81 1.76 7.68
C LEU A 395 -19.68 1.61 6.16
N CYS A 396 -20.43 2.41 5.39
CA CYS A 396 -20.27 2.47 3.93
C CYS A 396 -18.96 3.17 3.56
N THR A 397 -18.02 2.44 2.96
CA THR A 397 -16.69 2.92 2.56
C THR A 397 -16.77 4.03 1.51
N SER A 398 -17.74 3.94 0.59
CA SER A 398 -17.99 4.98 -0.41
C SER A 398 -18.49 6.29 0.22
N CYS A 399 -19.46 6.20 1.16
CA CYS A 399 -20.04 7.38 1.83
C CYS A 399 -19.12 8.09 2.83
N HIS A 400 -18.04 7.44 3.30
CA HIS A 400 -17.15 8.00 4.33
C HIS A 400 -15.72 8.20 3.78
N PRO A 401 -15.51 9.15 2.85
CA PRO A 401 -14.23 9.34 2.16
C PRO A 401 -13.07 9.74 3.06
N ASP A 402 -13.35 10.37 4.20
CA ASP A 402 -12.33 10.74 5.18
C ASP A 402 -11.81 9.53 5.96
N SER A 403 -12.63 8.49 6.09
CA SER A 403 -12.31 7.28 6.87
C SER A 403 -11.85 6.10 6.02
N PHE A 404 -12.32 5.94 4.77
CA PHE A 404 -12.05 4.71 4.00
C PHE A 404 -11.66 4.96 2.54
N PHE A 405 -10.88 4.04 2.00
CA PHE A 405 -10.71 3.90 0.56
C PHE A 405 -11.94 3.20 -0.04
N SER A 406 -12.26 3.54 -1.29
CA SER A 406 -13.39 2.96 -2.02
C SER A 406 -13.07 2.92 -3.51
N HIS A 407 -13.13 1.73 -4.10
CA HIS A 407 -13.04 1.54 -5.55
C HIS A 407 -14.26 2.11 -6.29
N VAL A 408 -15.47 1.94 -5.75
CA VAL A 408 -16.74 2.47 -6.27
C VAL A 408 -16.67 3.99 -6.39
N ARG A 409 -16.06 4.68 -5.41
CA ARG A 409 -15.89 6.13 -5.44
C ARG A 409 -14.66 6.58 -6.23
N ASP A 410 -13.50 5.97 -5.98
CA ASP A 410 -12.18 6.49 -6.42
C ASP A 410 -11.68 5.83 -7.73
N GLY A 411 -12.39 4.82 -8.25
CA GLY A 411 -12.05 4.11 -9.49
C GLY A 411 -10.86 3.16 -9.33
N LEU A 412 -10.06 2.99 -10.39
CA LEU A 412 -9.03 1.94 -10.49
C LEU A 412 -7.78 2.18 -9.63
N ASN A 413 -7.51 3.42 -9.25
CA ASN A 413 -6.32 3.78 -8.46
C ASN A 413 -6.75 4.14 -7.04
N PHE A 414 -6.99 3.14 -6.19
CA PHE A 414 -7.51 3.28 -4.83
C PHE A 414 -6.59 2.61 -3.80
N GLY A 415 -6.55 3.16 -2.59
CA GLY A 415 -5.85 2.56 -1.46
C GLY A 415 -6.61 1.36 -0.91
N THR A 416 -6.06 0.64 0.04
CA THR A 416 -6.70 -0.56 0.58
C THR A 416 -6.56 -0.58 2.10
N GLN A 417 -7.71 -0.63 2.78
CA GLN A 417 -7.78 -0.93 4.20
C GLN A 417 -7.82 -2.45 4.41
N ILE A 418 -7.65 -2.90 5.65
CA ILE A 418 -7.73 -4.32 6.00
C ILE A 418 -8.60 -4.52 7.24
N GLY A 419 -9.20 -5.70 7.36
CA GLY A 419 -9.56 -6.28 8.65
C GLY A 419 -8.49 -7.29 9.06
N PHE A 420 -8.00 -7.22 10.29
CA PHE A 420 -6.99 -8.14 10.82
C PHE A 420 -7.41 -8.73 12.16
N LEU A 421 -6.85 -9.91 12.47
CA LEU A 421 -7.11 -10.66 13.69
C LEU A 421 -5.90 -11.53 14.05
N TRP A 422 -5.56 -11.62 15.33
CA TRP A 422 -4.61 -12.62 15.86
C TRP A 422 -4.96 -13.08 17.26
N ILE A 423 -4.39 -14.22 17.64
CA ILE A 423 -4.46 -14.78 18.99
C ILE A 423 -3.26 -14.22 19.77
N LYS A 424 -3.52 -13.54 20.90
CA LYS A 424 -2.44 -13.04 21.76
C LYS A 424 -1.71 -14.23 22.40
N GLU A 425 -0.40 -14.12 22.56
CA GLU A 425 0.35 -15.10 23.33
C GLU A 425 -0.09 -15.04 24.80
N PRO A 426 -0.26 -16.19 25.48
CA PRO A 426 -0.47 -16.19 26.91
C PRO A 426 0.75 -15.57 27.61
N HIS A 427 0.49 -14.55 28.42
CA HIS A 427 1.50 -13.90 29.28
C HIS A 427 2.05 -14.84 30.35
#